data_AF-A0A9E5LLN0-F1
#
_entry.id   AF-A0A9E5LLN0-F1
#
_cell.length_a   1.000
_cell.length_b   1.000
_cell.length_c   1.000
_cell.angle_alpha   90.00
_cell.angle_beta   90.00
_cell.angle_gamma   90.00
#
_symmetry.space_group_name_H-M   'P 1'
#
loop_
_entity.id
_entity.type
_entity.pdbx_description
1 polymer ?
#
loop_
_entity_poly.entity_id
_entity_poly.type
_entity_poly.pdbx_seq_one_letter_code
_entity_poly.pdbx_strand_id
1 'polypeptide(L)'
;MYATPDDIANLGRAHFNVLMYPETGETACRHMERTLGLPFTKTVPIGVSATNEFVDEVLGLIGRARSEGPIDSRLPWYSASVDSTYLTGKRVFIFGDGSHVMTAARIAKEEIGFDVVGMGCYNRELARPVRAMAKELGLEALITEDYLEVEAAIADLSPELILGTQMERHIGKRLGIPCAVISAPVHVQDFPARFSPQMGAEGANVIFDTWVHPLVMGLEEHLLTMFREDFEFSDTAGPSHHAAHSPNQEIVDQPTSIAASDQGANIIWLSDAEKELRKIPFFVRGKARRNTEKYATDHGVAQISIETLYEAKAHYAR
;
A
#
# COMPACT_ATOMS: atom_id res chain seq x y z
N MET A 1 -19.30 12.14 23.00
CA MET A 1 -19.55 10.73 23.37
C MET A 1 -18.20 10.18 23.78
N TYR A 2 -17.89 10.18 25.07
CA TYR A 2 -16.64 9.70 25.64
C TYR A 2 -16.96 8.97 26.94
N ALA A 3 -16.19 7.92 27.26
CA ALA A 3 -16.34 7.20 28.52
C ALA A 3 -15.98 8.11 29.70
N THR A 4 -16.79 8.05 30.76
CA THR A 4 -16.55 8.73 32.03
C THR A 4 -15.76 7.81 32.98
N PRO A 5 -15.17 8.35 34.07
CA PRO A 5 -14.59 7.51 35.11
C PRO A 5 -15.56 6.47 35.69
N ASP A 6 -16.85 6.80 35.78
CA ASP A 6 -17.88 5.86 36.24
C ASP A 6 -18.12 4.72 35.24
N ASP A 7 -18.05 5.00 33.93
CA ASP A 7 -18.11 3.94 32.91
C ASP A 7 -16.91 2.99 33.03
N ILE A 8 -15.71 3.53 33.27
CA ILE A 8 -14.49 2.75 33.48
C ILE A 8 -14.61 1.85 34.72
N ALA A 9 -15.15 2.38 35.83
CA ALA A 9 -15.39 1.60 37.04
C ALA A 9 -16.37 0.43 36.82
N ASN A 10 -17.23 0.52 35.80
CA ASN A 10 -18.21 -0.50 35.46
C ASN A 10 -17.75 -1.52 34.40
N LEU A 11 -16.53 -1.40 33.86
CA LEU A 11 -16.03 -2.29 32.79
C LEU A 11 -16.04 -3.78 33.17
N GLY A 12 -15.88 -4.10 34.46
CA GLY A 12 -15.93 -5.47 34.98
C GLY A 12 -17.26 -6.20 34.80
N ARG A 13 -18.31 -5.49 34.39
CA ARG A 13 -19.64 -6.06 34.14
C ARG A 13 -19.78 -6.68 32.75
N ALA A 14 -18.84 -6.43 31.84
CA ALA A 14 -18.85 -7.02 30.50
C ALA A 14 -18.59 -8.53 30.55
N HIS A 15 -18.96 -9.24 29.47
CA HIS A 15 -18.61 -10.67 29.33
C HIS A 15 -17.21 -10.86 28.74
N PHE A 16 -16.77 -9.95 27.87
CA PHE A 16 -15.47 -9.92 27.22
C PHE A 16 -15.18 -8.49 26.71
N ASN A 17 -13.94 -8.23 26.27
CA ASN A 17 -13.56 -6.97 25.66
C ASN A 17 -13.29 -7.12 24.16
N VAL A 18 -13.67 -6.13 23.36
CA VAL A 18 -13.26 -6.03 21.96
C VAL A 18 -12.03 -5.14 21.88
N LEU A 19 -10.88 -5.72 21.55
CA LEU A 19 -9.66 -4.94 21.33
C LEU A 19 -9.63 -4.43 19.89
N MET A 20 -10.12 -3.21 19.69
CA MET A 20 -10.16 -2.59 18.35
C MET A 20 -8.77 -2.13 17.87
N TYR A 21 -7.96 -1.56 18.77
CA TYR A 21 -6.64 -1.00 18.45
C TYR A 21 -5.60 -1.50 19.46
N PRO A 22 -4.80 -2.53 19.12
CA PRO A 22 -3.75 -3.07 19.97
C PRO A 22 -2.84 -1.99 20.58
N GLU A 23 -2.41 -1.02 19.77
CA GLU A 23 -1.50 0.07 20.16
C GLU A 23 -1.98 0.87 21.37
N THR A 24 -3.28 0.97 21.58
CA THR A 24 -3.87 1.81 22.65
C THR A 24 -4.65 1.02 23.69
N GLY A 25 -5.14 -0.18 23.34
CA GLY A 25 -6.03 -0.97 24.20
C GLY A 25 -5.42 -2.23 24.80
N GLU A 26 -4.30 -2.75 24.25
CA GLU A 26 -3.83 -4.10 24.61
C GLU A 26 -3.45 -4.19 26.09
N THR A 27 -2.76 -3.18 26.62
CA THR A 27 -2.34 -3.16 28.02
C THR A 27 -3.54 -3.21 28.98
N ALA A 28 -4.60 -2.46 28.67
CA ALA A 28 -5.82 -2.46 29.47
C ALA A 28 -6.55 -3.81 29.39
N CYS A 29 -6.66 -4.38 28.18
CA CYS A 29 -7.28 -5.69 27.97
C CYS A 29 -6.52 -6.80 28.73
N ARG A 30 -5.18 -6.82 28.65
CA ARG A 30 -4.34 -7.77 29.41
C ARG A 30 -4.42 -7.57 30.92
N HIS A 31 -4.66 -6.34 31.38
CA HIS A 31 -4.91 -6.09 32.79
C HIS A 31 -6.25 -6.72 33.21
N MET A 32 -7.33 -6.40 32.51
CA MET A 32 -8.68 -6.92 32.80
C MET A 32 -8.79 -8.43 32.66
N GLU A 33 -8.07 -9.04 31.71
CA GLU A 33 -7.99 -10.50 31.59
C GLU A 33 -7.37 -11.13 32.86
N ARG A 34 -6.29 -10.55 33.38
CA ARG A 34 -5.63 -11.05 34.59
C ARG A 34 -6.38 -10.75 35.89
N THR A 35 -7.00 -9.58 36.00
CA THR A 35 -7.60 -9.11 37.26
C THR A 35 -9.08 -9.41 37.39
N LEU A 36 -9.81 -9.44 36.27
CA LEU A 36 -11.25 -9.62 36.22
C LEU A 36 -11.66 -10.91 35.50
N GLY A 37 -10.71 -11.65 34.91
CA GLY A 37 -11.00 -12.85 34.13
C GLY A 37 -11.72 -12.58 32.82
N LEU A 38 -11.68 -11.34 32.32
CA LEU A 38 -12.38 -10.94 31.09
C LEU A 38 -11.53 -11.23 29.85
N PRO A 39 -11.92 -12.21 29.01
CA PRO A 39 -11.20 -12.45 27.76
C PRO A 39 -11.36 -11.26 26.81
N PHE A 40 -10.50 -11.20 25.80
CA PHE A 40 -10.59 -10.18 24.76
C PHE A 40 -10.21 -10.71 23.38
N THR A 41 -10.83 -10.14 22.35
CA THR A 41 -10.59 -10.50 20.94
C THR A 41 -9.15 -10.18 20.53
N LYS A 42 -8.58 -10.99 19.65
CA LYS A 42 -7.24 -10.79 19.08
C LYS A 42 -7.29 -10.34 17.63
N THR A 43 -8.41 -10.59 16.94
CA THR A 43 -8.61 -10.19 15.54
C THR A 43 -9.14 -8.77 15.45
N VAL A 44 -8.45 -7.92 14.69
CA VAL A 44 -8.92 -6.57 14.35
C VAL A 44 -9.77 -6.66 13.08
N PRO A 45 -11.05 -6.24 13.08
CA PRO A 45 -11.99 -6.50 11.99
C PRO A 45 -11.83 -5.48 10.83
N ILE A 46 -10.65 -5.38 10.23
CA ILE A 46 -10.38 -4.56 9.03
C ILE A 46 -10.14 -5.51 7.85
N GLY A 47 -10.97 -5.40 6.82
CA GLY A 47 -11.01 -6.36 5.70
C GLY A 47 -12.12 -7.40 5.85
N VAL A 48 -12.53 -8.01 4.73
CA VAL A 48 -13.66 -8.94 4.72
C VAL A 48 -13.34 -10.22 5.49
N SER A 49 -12.16 -10.79 5.25
CA SER A 49 -11.73 -12.05 5.87
C SER A 49 -11.53 -11.86 7.37
N ALA A 50 -10.83 -10.79 7.76
CA ALA A 50 -10.60 -10.48 9.18
C ALA A 50 -11.90 -10.16 9.93
N THR A 51 -12.87 -9.51 9.27
CA THR A 51 -14.19 -9.27 9.90
C THR A 51 -14.95 -10.59 10.11
N ASN A 52 -14.91 -11.51 9.15
CA ASN A 52 -15.53 -12.83 9.33
C ASN A 52 -14.88 -13.62 10.48
N GLU A 53 -13.56 -13.61 10.58
CA GLU A 53 -12.81 -14.24 11.67
C GLU A 53 -13.10 -13.61 13.02
N PHE A 54 -13.20 -12.28 13.07
CA PHE A 54 -13.59 -11.57 14.30
C PHE A 54 -14.99 -11.98 14.77
N VAL A 55 -15.95 -12.11 13.85
CA VAL A 55 -17.30 -12.60 14.18
C VAL A 55 -17.23 -14.01 14.75
N ASP A 56 -16.45 -14.91 14.13
CA ASP A 56 -16.27 -16.27 14.61
C ASP A 56 -15.56 -16.32 15.98
N GLU A 57 -14.57 -15.46 16.20
CA GLU A 57 -13.89 -15.30 17.50
C GLU A 57 -14.87 -14.86 18.59
N VAL A 58 -15.67 -13.82 18.32
CA VAL A 58 -16.68 -13.31 19.27
C VAL A 58 -17.71 -14.40 19.58
N LEU A 59 -18.21 -15.10 18.57
CA LEU A 59 -19.16 -16.20 18.73
C LEU A 59 -18.57 -17.33 19.59
N GLY A 60 -17.29 -17.64 19.40
CA GLY A 60 -16.54 -18.58 20.24
C GLY A 60 -16.47 -18.14 21.71
N LEU A 61 -16.18 -16.85 21.97
CA LEU A 61 -16.13 -16.30 23.33
C LEU A 61 -17.46 -16.38 24.08
N ILE A 62 -18.59 -16.29 23.36
CA ILE A 62 -19.94 -16.36 23.95
C ILE A 62 -20.61 -17.73 23.78
N GLY A 63 -19.88 -18.75 23.28
CA GLY A 63 -20.39 -20.11 23.12
C GLY A 63 -21.54 -20.24 22.14
N ARG A 64 -21.56 -19.45 21.06
CA ARG A 64 -22.58 -19.49 20.01
C ARG A 64 -22.00 -19.99 18.69
N ALA A 65 -22.84 -20.64 17.90
CA ALA A 65 -22.54 -20.98 16.52
C ALA A 65 -23.00 -19.85 15.58
N ARG A 66 -22.33 -19.73 14.44
CA ARG A 66 -22.71 -18.77 13.40
C ARG A 66 -24.05 -19.17 12.78
N SER A 67 -25.02 -18.26 12.81
CA SER A 67 -26.36 -18.46 12.23
C SER A 67 -26.54 -17.78 10.88
N GLU A 68 -25.72 -16.79 10.56
CA GLU A 68 -25.81 -15.97 9.35
C GLU A 68 -24.58 -16.19 8.45
N GLY A 69 -24.71 -15.80 7.18
CA GLY A 69 -23.66 -15.93 6.18
C GLY A 69 -22.41 -15.08 6.46
N PRO A 70 -21.48 -15.01 5.48
CA PRO A 70 -20.40 -14.04 5.54
C PRO A 70 -20.95 -12.62 5.66
N ILE A 71 -20.13 -11.70 6.17
CA ILE A 71 -20.51 -10.29 6.27
C ILE A 71 -20.91 -9.71 4.91
N ASP A 72 -21.93 -8.86 4.90
CA ASP A 72 -22.48 -8.25 3.68
C ASP A 72 -21.64 -7.04 3.23
N SER A 73 -20.59 -7.32 2.47
CA SER A 73 -19.71 -6.32 1.84
C SER A 73 -19.81 -6.40 0.32
N ARG A 74 -19.66 -5.25 -0.35
CA ARG A 74 -19.58 -5.16 -1.81
C ARG A 74 -18.17 -5.41 -2.32
N LEU A 75 -17.13 -5.23 -1.49
CA LEU A 75 -15.72 -5.43 -1.89
C LEU A 75 -15.51 -6.73 -2.68
N PRO A 76 -16.00 -7.92 -2.22
CA PRO A 76 -15.72 -9.17 -2.94
C PRO A 76 -16.25 -9.17 -4.38
N TRP A 77 -17.43 -8.60 -4.62
CA TRP A 77 -17.99 -8.48 -5.97
C TRP A 77 -17.21 -7.49 -6.83
N TYR A 78 -16.90 -6.31 -6.27
CA TYR A 78 -16.13 -5.28 -6.98
C TYR A 78 -14.74 -5.79 -7.37
N SER A 79 -14.03 -6.42 -6.43
CA SER A 79 -12.72 -7.03 -6.67
C SER A 79 -12.77 -8.17 -7.70
N ALA A 80 -13.81 -9.00 -7.68
CA ALA A 80 -13.98 -10.10 -8.65
C ALA A 80 -14.50 -9.65 -10.02
N SER A 81 -14.94 -8.40 -10.18
CA SER A 81 -15.49 -7.89 -11.43
C SER A 81 -14.41 -7.78 -12.52
N VAL A 82 -14.82 -7.86 -13.79
CA VAL A 82 -13.89 -7.80 -14.93
C VAL A 82 -13.10 -6.49 -14.95
N ASP A 83 -13.72 -5.39 -14.52
CA ASP A 83 -13.09 -4.07 -14.44
C ASP A 83 -11.93 -4.04 -13.44
N SER A 84 -11.86 -4.96 -12.48
CA SER A 84 -10.78 -5.05 -11.49
C SER A 84 -9.62 -5.94 -11.94
N THR A 85 -9.70 -6.59 -13.10
CA THR A 85 -8.65 -7.51 -13.57
C THR A 85 -7.28 -6.83 -13.67
N TYR A 86 -7.24 -5.55 -14.06
CA TYR A 86 -6.00 -4.75 -14.15
C TYR A 86 -5.32 -4.47 -12.80
N LEU A 87 -6.02 -4.66 -11.68
CA LEU A 87 -5.45 -4.52 -10.33
C LEU A 87 -4.50 -5.68 -10.00
N THR A 88 -4.71 -6.84 -10.62
CA THR A 88 -3.95 -8.06 -10.34
C THR A 88 -2.46 -7.84 -10.55
N GLY A 89 -1.67 -8.11 -9.51
CA GLY A 89 -0.21 -7.99 -9.56
C GLY A 89 0.33 -6.57 -9.55
N LYS A 90 -0.53 -5.53 -9.43
CA LYS A 90 -0.04 -4.17 -9.22
C LYS A 90 0.77 -4.11 -7.93
N ARG A 91 1.96 -3.51 -8.03
CA ARG A 91 2.96 -3.53 -6.96
C ARG A 91 2.63 -2.48 -5.90
N VAL A 92 2.45 -2.89 -4.65
CA VAL A 92 2.07 -1.98 -3.55
C VAL A 92 3.12 -1.96 -2.44
N PHE A 93 3.43 -0.77 -1.95
CA PHE A 93 4.23 -0.56 -0.74
C PHE A 93 3.31 -0.11 0.41
N ILE A 94 3.47 -0.71 1.60
CA ILE A 94 2.56 -0.52 2.73
C ILE A 94 3.32 -0.02 3.96
N PHE A 95 2.88 1.09 4.56
CA PHE A 95 3.53 1.67 5.74
C PHE A 95 2.53 2.35 6.70
N GLY A 96 2.82 2.36 7.99
CA GLY A 96 1.91 2.91 9.01
C GLY A 96 2.15 2.34 10.41
N ASP A 97 1.11 2.35 11.25
CA ASP A 97 1.12 1.52 12.45
C ASP A 97 0.98 0.03 12.10
N GLY A 98 1.48 -0.83 12.97
CA GLY A 98 1.54 -2.27 12.71
C GLY A 98 0.16 -2.89 12.49
N SER A 99 -0.88 -2.43 13.19
CA SER A 99 -2.24 -2.97 13.03
C SER A 99 -2.77 -2.71 11.63
N HIS A 100 -2.77 -1.46 11.17
CA HIS A 100 -3.25 -1.09 9.85
C HIS A 100 -2.36 -1.71 8.76
N VAL A 101 -1.04 -1.73 8.93
CA VAL A 101 -0.10 -2.36 7.97
C VAL A 101 -0.41 -3.85 7.79
N MET A 102 -0.60 -4.60 8.87
CA MET A 102 -0.89 -6.03 8.79
C MET A 102 -2.24 -6.31 8.14
N THR A 103 -3.27 -5.56 8.53
CA THR A 103 -4.60 -5.70 7.91
C THR A 103 -4.56 -5.29 6.44
N ALA A 104 -3.80 -4.26 6.08
CA ALA A 104 -3.69 -3.77 4.73
C ALA A 104 -2.93 -4.74 3.82
N ALA A 105 -1.84 -5.33 4.30
CA ALA A 105 -1.10 -6.35 3.57
C ALA A 105 -1.98 -7.57 3.25
N ARG A 106 -2.83 -7.97 4.20
CA ARG A 106 -3.79 -9.05 4.00
C ARG A 106 -4.83 -8.72 2.94
N ILE A 107 -5.49 -7.56 3.04
CA ILE A 107 -6.50 -7.12 2.04
C ILE A 107 -5.87 -7.00 0.66
N ALA A 108 -4.70 -6.35 0.56
CA ALA A 108 -3.97 -6.16 -0.68
C ALA A 108 -3.73 -7.50 -1.40
N LYS A 109 -3.18 -8.49 -0.68
CA LYS A 109 -2.84 -9.81 -1.24
C LYS A 109 -4.05 -10.72 -1.46
N GLU A 110 -4.93 -10.85 -0.46
CA GLU A 110 -5.95 -11.89 -0.44
C GLU A 110 -7.31 -11.42 -0.98
N GLU A 111 -7.61 -10.12 -0.90
CA GLU A 111 -8.95 -9.60 -1.23
C GLU A 111 -8.97 -8.77 -2.53
N ILE A 112 -7.87 -8.08 -2.88
CA ILE A 112 -7.79 -7.24 -4.08
C ILE A 112 -6.88 -7.87 -5.17
N GLY A 113 -5.83 -8.59 -4.76
CA GLY A 113 -4.89 -9.23 -5.69
C GLY A 113 -3.67 -8.38 -6.08
N PHE A 114 -3.32 -7.39 -5.26
CA PHE A 114 -2.06 -6.65 -5.38
C PHE A 114 -0.85 -7.53 -5.01
N ASP A 115 0.31 -7.19 -5.57
CA ASP A 115 1.60 -7.75 -5.18
C ASP A 115 2.25 -6.83 -4.13
N VAL A 116 2.33 -7.29 -2.88
CA VAL A 116 2.96 -6.52 -1.80
C VAL A 116 4.47 -6.62 -1.94
N VAL A 117 5.11 -5.52 -2.33
CA VAL A 117 6.56 -5.49 -2.63
C VAL A 117 7.41 -4.90 -1.53
N GLY A 118 6.79 -4.25 -0.56
CA GLY A 118 7.44 -3.75 0.64
C GLY A 118 6.42 -3.46 1.72
N MET A 119 6.78 -3.73 2.96
CA MET A 119 5.96 -3.40 4.12
C MET A 119 6.80 -2.99 5.32
N GLY A 120 6.27 -2.09 6.14
CA GLY A 120 6.96 -1.61 7.33
C GLY A 120 6.05 -0.89 8.30
N CYS A 121 6.54 -0.65 9.51
CA CYS A 121 5.82 0.13 10.51
C CYS A 121 6.75 1.03 11.33
N TYR A 122 6.20 2.12 11.85
CA TYR A 122 6.94 3.04 12.73
C TYR A 122 6.90 2.64 14.21
N ASN A 123 5.80 2.01 14.66
CA ASN A 123 5.61 1.64 16.06
C ASN A 123 6.33 0.34 16.41
N ARG A 124 7.36 0.44 17.27
CA ARG A 124 8.24 -0.69 17.60
C ARG A 124 7.54 -1.78 18.41
N GLU A 125 6.45 -1.44 19.10
CA GLU A 125 5.62 -2.36 19.88
C GLU A 125 5.07 -3.50 19.01
N LEU A 126 4.75 -3.22 17.75
CA LEU A 126 4.26 -4.21 16.77
C LEU A 126 5.32 -4.67 15.78
N ALA A 127 6.60 -4.35 15.99
CA ALA A 127 7.67 -4.78 15.09
C ALA A 127 7.77 -6.30 14.94
N ARG A 128 7.50 -7.07 16.01
CA ARG A 128 7.56 -8.54 15.97
C ARG A 128 6.49 -9.16 15.06
N PRO A 129 5.18 -8.87 15.25
CA PRO A 129 4.16 -9.42 14.37
C PRO A 129 4.28 -8.89 12.93
N VAL A 130 4.67 -7.63 12.72
CA VAL A 130 4.93 -7.08 11.37
C VAL A 130 6.07 -7.82 10.67
N ARG A 131 7.18 -8.13 11.36
CA ARG A 131 8.28 -8.95 10.82
C ARG A 131 7.84 -10.37 10.47
N ALA A 132 6.97 -10.97 11.28
CA ALA A 132 6.45 -12.31 11.01
C ALA A 132 5.63 -12.33 9.72
N MET A 133 4.71 -11.37 9.57
CA MET A 133 3.90 -11.24 8.35
C MET A 133 4.75 -10.92 7.11
N ALA A 134 5.72 -10.00 7.21
CA ALA A 134 6.62 -9.71 6.11
C ALA A 134 7.36 -10.97 5.62
N LYS A 135 7.81 -11.81 6.56
CA LYS A 135 8.45 -13.09 6.22
C LYS A 135 7.52 -14.05 5.48
N GLU A 136 6.24 -14.11 5.85
CA GLU A 136 5.22 -14.91 5.13
C GLU A 136 4.99 -14.41 3.69
N LEU A 137 5.25 -13.12 3.46
CA LEU A 137 5.22 -12.50 2.12
C LEU A 137 6.56 -12.59 1.38
N GLY A 138 7.61 -13.16 1.99
CA GLY A 138 8.95 -13.21 1.40
C GLY A 138 9.67 -11.86 1.41
N LEU A 139 9.28 -10.94 2.31
CA LEU A 139 9.81 -9.58 2.44
C LEU A 139 10.63 -9.42 3.72
N GLU A 140 11.50 -8.41 3.74
CA GLU A 140 12.09 -7.89 4.97
C GLU A 140 11.27 -6.68 5.45
N ALA A 141 10.81 -6.71 6.70
CA ALA A 141 10.01 -5.61 7.25
C ALA A 141 10.87 -4.38 7.56
N LEU A 142 10.46 -3.22 7.06
CA LEU A 142 11.07 -1.93 7.38
C LEU A 142 10.51 -1.41 8.71
N ILE A 143 11.31 -1.46 9.78
CA ILE A 143 10.92 -0.96 11.09
C ILE A 143 11.69 0.32 11.39
N THR A 144 11.07 1.49 11.16
CA THR A 144 11.75 2.79 11.28
C THR A 144 10.78 3.93 11.54
N GLU A 145 11.25 4.96 12.25
CA GLU A 145 10.56 6.25 12.39
C GLU A 145 11.17 7.31 11.46
N ASP A 146 12.25 6.98 10.75
CA ASP A 146 12.93 7.89 9.82
C ASP A 146 12.26 7.85 8.46
N TYR A 147 11.60 8.95 8.10
CA TYR A 147 10.93 9.08 6.80
C TYR A 147 11.89 9.03 5.61
N LEU A 148 13.18 9.32 5.80
CA LEU A 148 14.19 9.22 4.73
C LEU A 148 14.50 7.76 4.39
N GLU A 149 14.50 6.87 5.38
CA GLU A 149 14.63 5.42 5.14
C GLU A 149 13.39 4.87 4.42
N VAL A 150 12.19 5.33 4.82
CA VAL A 150 10.94 4.97 4.14
C VAL A 150 10.94 5.45 2.70
N GLU A 151 11.35 6.69 2.46
CA GLU A 151 11.49 7.23 1.11
C GLU A 151 12.46 6.42 0.26
N ALA A 152 13.65 6.13 0.79
CA ALA A 152 14.67 5.37 0.08
C ALA A 152 14.13 3.98 -0.31
N ALA A 153 13.47 3.28 0.62
CA ALA A 153 12.84 1.99 0.34
C ALA A 153 11.76 2.08 -0.74
N ILE A 154 10.89 3.11 -0.71
CA ILE A 154 9.86 3.32 -1.73
C ILE A 154 10.50 3.59 -3.10
N ALA A 155 11.49 4.48 -3.16
CA ALA A 155 12.21 4.80 -4.39
C ALA A 155 12.87 3.54 -4.96
N ASP A 156 13.53 2.76 -4.10
CA ASP A 156 14.21 1.53 -4.47
C ASP A 156 13.26 0.47 -5.01
N LEU A 157 12.11 0.28 -4.36
CA LEU A 157 11.13 -0.72 -4.80
C LEU A 157 10.32 -0.26 -6.01
N SER A 158 10.15 1.05 -6.21
CA SER A 158 9.30 1.66 -7.24
C SER A 158 7.93 0.95 -7.36
N PRO A 159 7.09 1.03 -6.32
CA PRO A 159 5.73 0.50 -6.37
C PRO A 159 4.84 1.32 -7.32
N GLU A 160 3.71 0.75 -7.70
CA GLU A 160 2.63 1.41 -8.44
C GLU A 160 1.61 2.11 -7.53
N LEU A 161 1.56 1.72 -6.26
CA LEU A 161 0.70 2.30 -5.23
C LEU A 161 1.42 2.34 -3.88
N ILE A 162 1.24 3.43 -3.14
CA ILE A 162 1.66 3.54 -1.75
C ILE A 162 0.42 3.59 -0.85
N LEU A 163 0.31 2.63 0.06
CA LEU A 163 -0.67 2.62 1.14
C LEU A 163 0.03 3.02 2.43
N GLY A 164 -0.12 4.28 2.85
CA GLY A 164 0.78 4.89 3.82
C GLY A 164 0.12 5.80 4.84
N THR A 165 0.93 6.64 5.47
CA THR A 165 0.50 7.76 6.32
C THR A 165 0.44 9.05 5.51
N GLN A 166 0.17 10.17 6.18
CA GLN A 166 0.29 11.48 5.54
C GLN A 166 1.71 11.77 5.05
N MET A 167 2.76 11.21 5.68
CA MET A 167 4.14 11.40 5.21
C MET A 167 4.38 10.69 3.87
N GLU A 168 3.90 9.46 3.73
CA GLU A 168 4.00 8.70 2.48
C GLU A 168 3.23 9.37 1.34
N ARG A 169 2.15 10.12 1.63
CA ARG A 169 1.48 10.96 0.62
C ARG A 169 2.43 12.03 0.06
N HIS A 170 3.29 12.63 0.88
CA HIS A 170 4.29 13.61 0.43
C HIS A 170 5.39 12.93 -0.39
N ILE A 171 5.83 11.74 0.03
CA ILE A 171 6.80 10.93 -0.70
C ILE A 171 6.24 10.56 -2.08
N GLY A 172 5.02 10.02 -2.13
CA GLY A 172 4.33 9.65 -3.36
C GLY A 172 4.19 10.84 -4.32
N LYS A 173 3.82 12.02 -3.82
CA LYS A 173 3.77 13.25 -4.64
C LYS A 173 5.12 13.60 -5.28
N ARG A 174 6.22 13.49 -4.54
CA ARG A 174 7.56 13.79 -5.05
C ARG A 174 8.06 12.75 -6.06
N LEU A 175 7.73 11.48 -5.83
CA LEU A 175 8.13 10.37 -6.70
C LEU A 175 7.16 10.13 -7.87
N GLY A 176 6.02 10.83 -7.91
CA GLY A 176 4.98 10.63 -8.91
C GLY A 176 4.25 9.29 -8.76
N ILE A 177 4.15 8.75 -7.55
CA ILE A 177 3.52 7.46 -7.27
C ILE A 177 2.14 7.69 -6.60
N PRO A 178 1.05 7.08 -7.12
CA PRO A 178 -0.26 7.10 -6.48
C PRO A 178 -0.21 6.70 -5.01
N CYS A 179 -0.99 7.39 -4.16
CA CYS A 179 -0.99 7.11 -2.72
C CYS A 179 -2.38 7.24 -2.10
N ALA A 180 -2.69 6.33 -1.17
CA ALA A 180 -3.83 6.39 -0.26
C ALA A 180 -3.35 6.30 1.19
N VAL A 181 -4.00 7.06 2.08
CA VAL A 181 -3.70 7.06 3.51
C VAL A 181 -4.49 5.94 4.19
N ILE A 182 -3.80 5.08 4.94
CA ILE A 182 -4.36 3.92 5.64
C ILE A 182 -4.15 3.98 7.16
N SER A 183 -3.29 4.88 7.64
CA SER A 183 -2.82 4.90 9.03
C SER A 183 -2.54 6.33 9.48
N ALA A 184 -2.67 6.57 10.78
CA ALA A 184 -2.06 7.73 11.43
C ALA A 184 -0.53 7.75 11.21
N PRO A 185 0.13 8.92 11.32
CA PRO A 185 -0.45 10.26 11.44
C PRO A 185 -1.16 10.72 10.15
N VAL A 186 -2.25 11.48 10.33
CA VAL A 186 -3.11 11.98 9.25
C VAL A 186 -3.36 13.49 9.34
N HIS A 187 -3.99 14.08 8.32
CA HIS A 187 -4.45 15.47 8.36
C HIS A 187 -5.99 15.56 8.37
N VAL A 188 -6.56 16.76 8.44
CA VAL A 188 -8.03 17.00 8.54
C VAL A 188 -8.86 16.32 7.44
N GLN A 189 -8.28 16.02 6.28
CA GLN A 189 -8.95 15.33 5.17
C GLN A 189 -9.39 13.91 5.55
N ASP A 190 -8.62 13.25 6.40
CA ASP A 190 -8.88 11.89 6.87
C ASP A 190 -9.74 11.87 8.16
N PHE A 191 -10.29 13.04 8.55
CA PHE A 191 -11.37 13.17 9.53
C PHE A 191 -12.64 13.70 8.86
N PRO A 192 -13.23 12.94 7.93
CA PRO A 192 -14.29 13.47 7.08
C PRO A 192 -15.63 13.55 7.81
N ALA A 193 -16.52 14.41 7.32
CA ALA A 193 -17.89 14.51 7.82
C ALA A 193 -18.76 13.29 7.47
N ARG A 194 -18.41 12.55 6.40
CA ARG A 194 -19.15 11.37 5.95
C ARG A 194 -18.83 10.14 6.80
N PHE A 195 -19.74 9.17 6.79
CA PHE A 195 -19.46 7.83 7.32
C PHE A 195 -18.32 7.18 6.51
N SER A 196 -17.22 6.85 7.18
CA SER A 196 -15.96 6.41 6.55
C SER A 196 -15.19 5.42 7.44
N PRO A 197 -15.82 4.32 7.88
CA PRO A 197 -15.13 3.32 8.67
C PRO A 197 -13.99 2.66 7.90
N GLN A 198 -13.03 2.08 8.63
CA GLN A 198 -12.09 1.08 8.10
C GLN A 198 -12.45 -0.34 8.54
N MET A 199 -13.17 -0.48 9.67
CA MET A 199 -13.61 -1.76 10.21
C MET A 199 -14.96 -2.22 9.64
N GLY A 200 -15.15 -3.54 9.59
CA GLY A 200 -16.41 -4.17 9.24
C GLY A 200 -16.73 -4.14 7.74
N ALA A 201 -17.96 -4.53 7.41
CA ALA A 201 -18.39 -4.72 6.02
C ALA A 201 -18.39 -3.43 5.18
N GLU A 202 -18.83 -2.32 5.78
CA GLU A 202 -18.76 -1.00 5.13
C GLU A 202 -17.33 -0.47 5.09
N GLY A 203 -16.50 -0.81 6.08
CA GLY A 203 -15.07 -0.46 6.05
C GLY A 203 -14.36 -1.06 4.85
N ALA A 204 -14.66 -2.32 4.51
CA ALA A 204 -14.17 -2.95 3.29
C ALA A 204 -14.61 -2.21 2.01
N ASN A 205 -15.86 -1.73 1.94
CA ASN A 205 -16.33 -0.94 0.79
C ASN A 205 -15.53 0.37 0.66
N VAL A 206 -15.36 1.10 1.76
CA VAL A 206 -14.58 2.35 1.81
C VAL A 206 -13.13 2.11 1.42
N ILE A 207 -12.53 1.01 1.89
CA ILE A 207 -11.16 0.62 1.57
C ILE A 207 -10.99 0.40 0.07
N PHE A 208 -11.88 -0.38 -0.56
CA PHE A 208 -11.80 -0.65 -1.99
C PHE A 208 -11.81 0.64 -2.80
N ASP A 209 -12.79 1.52 -2.55
CA ASP A 209 -12.89 2.81 -3.24
C ASP A 209 -11.64 3.66 -3.00
N THR A 210 -11.18 3.75 -1.76
CA THR A 210 -10.06 4.62 -1.36
C THR A 210 -8.73 4.17 -1.98
N TRP A 211 -8.48 2.87 -2.07
CA TRP A 211 -7.20 2.34 -2.56
C TRP A 211 -7.13 2.27 -4.08
N VAL A 212 -8.26 2.06 -4.75
CA VAL A 212 -8.33 1.99 -6.21
C VAL A 212 -8.38 3.39 -6.83
N HIS A 213 -9.00 4.37 -6.16
CA HIS A 213 -9.18 5.72 -6.69
C HIS A 213 -7.89 6.47 -7.10
N PRO A 214 -6.72 6.31 -6.45
CA PRO A 214 -5.49 6.93 -6.89
C PRO A 214 -4.91 6.34 -8.19
N LEU A 215 -5.28 5.11 -8.55
CA LEU A 215 -4.73 4.41 -9.71
C LEU A 215 -5.31 4.97 -11.01
N VAL A 216 -4.53 4.90 -12.09
CA VAL A 216 -5.03 5.14 -13.45
C VAL A 216 -6.00 4.03 -13.82
N MET A 217 -7.16 4.39 -14.40
CA MET A 217 -8.19 3.41 -14.77
C MET A 217 -7.71 2.51 -15.92
N GLY A 218 -8.16 1.25 -15.96
CA GLY A 218 -7.60 0.24 -16.87
C GLY A 218 -7.65 0.57 -18.37
N LEU A 219 -8.67 1.30 -18.84
CA LEU A 219 -8.74 1.79 -20.23
C LEU A 219 -7.72 2.90 -20.48
N GLU A 220 -7.59 3.84 -19.55
CA GLU A 220 -6.64 4.95 -19.65
C GLU A 220 -5.20 4.43 -19.60
N GLU A 221 -4.90 3.41 -18.79
CA GLU A 221 -3.60 2.75 -18.77
C GLU A 221 -3.25 2.09 -20.12
N HIS A 222 -4.24 1.47 -20.78
CA HIS A 222 -4.10 0.92 -22.14
C HIS A 222 -3.95 2.01 -23.21
N LEU A 223 -4.68 3.13 -23.08
CA LEU A 223 -4.59 4.23 -24.03
C LEU A 223 -3.27 4.98 -23.92
N LEU A 224 -2.77 5.24 -22.71
CA LEU A 224 -1.45 5.82 -22.47
C LEU A 224 -0.31 4.94 -23.00
N THR A 225 -0.51 3.62 -23.09
CA THR A 225 0.46 2.72 -23.74
C THR A 225 0.35 2.73 -25.26
N MET A 226 -0.86 2.83 -25.82
CA MET A 226 -1.12 2.79 -27.27
C MET A 226 -0.91 4.14 -27.99
N PHE A 227 -1.25 5.27 -27.36
CA PHE A 227 -1.35 6.60 -28.00
C PHE A 227 -0.44 7.64 -27.33
N ARG A 228 0.82 7.28 -27.10
CA ARG A 228 1.80 8.10 -26.34
C ARG A 228 2.14 9.48 -26.89
N GLU A 229 1.97 9.67 -28.19
CA GLU A 229 2.25 10.93 -28.88
C GLU A 229 0.99 11.81 -29.03
N ASP A 230 -0.12 11.38 -28.41
CA ASP A 230 -1.35 12.16 -28.38
C ASP A 230 -1.23 13.33 -27.40
N PHE A 231 -1.71 14.51 -27.81
CA PHE A 231 -1.61 15.73 -27.02
C PHE A 231 -2.54 15.71 -25.79
N GLU A 232 -3.59 14.89 -25.81
CA GLU A 232 -4.59 14.74 -24.76
C GLU A 232 -4.25 13.57 -23.81
N PHE A 233 -3.64 12.50 -24.32
CA PHE A 233 -3.28 11.28 -23.57
C PHE A 233 -1.77 11.03 -23.54
N SER A 234 -1.05 11.84 -22.76
CA SER A 234 0.41 11.74 -22.60
C SER A 234 0.80 11.27 -21.19
N ASP A 235 2.03 10.78 -21.02
CA ASP A 235 2.60 10.35 -19.72
C ASP A 235 2.55 11.45 -18.63
N THR A 236 2.35 12.71 -19.01
CA THR A 236 2.19 13.84 -18.09
C THR A 236 0.75 14.02 -17.57
N ALA A 237 -0.23 13.34 -18.16
CA ALA A 237 -1.61 13.35 -17.69
C ALA A 237 -1.77 12.40 -16.49
N GLY A 238 -2.16 12.94 -15.33
CA GLY A 238 -2.63 12.13 -14.20
C GLY A 238 -3.98 11.47 -14.49
N PRO A 239 -4.51 10.59 -13.61
CA PRO A 239 -5.71 9.82 -13.93
C PRO A 239 -6.90 10.71 -14.29
N SER A 240 -7.59 10.36 -15.38
CA SER A 240 -8.65 11.14 -16.03
C SER A 240 -9.81 11.50 -15.12
N HIS A 241 -10.15 10.66 -14.12
CA HIS A 241 -11.19 10.95 -13.13
C HIS A 241 -10.78 12.00 -12.09
N HIS A 242 -9.52 12.44 -12.06
CA HIS A 242 -9.05 13.59 -11.28
C HIS A 242 -9.07 14.91 -12.09
N ALA A 243 -9.35 14.86 -13.41
CA ALA A 243 -9.24 16.00 -14.32
C ALA A 243 -10.28 17.12 -14.08
N ALA A 244 -11.22 16.96 -13.14
CA ALA A 244 -12.17 18.02 -12.82
C ALA A 244 -11.51 19.28 -12.19
N HIS A 245 -10.29 19.20 -11.63
CA HIS A 245 -9.67 20.34 -10.93
C HIS A 245 -8.13 20.41 -10.96
N SER A 246 -7.45 20.26 -12.10
CA SER A 246 -6.04 20.66 -12.19
C SER A 246 -5.69 21.31 -13.53
N PRO A 247 -5.20 22.58 -13.53
CA PRO A 247 -4.62 23.16 -14.73
C PRO A 247 -3.31 22.44 -15.06
N ASN A 248 -3.07 22.21 -16.36
CA ASN A 248 -1.83 21.67 -16.92
C ASN A 248 -0.60 22.22 -16.17
N GLN A 249 0.05 21.37 -15.37
CA GLN A 249 1.40 21.67 -14.91
C GLN A 249 2.35 21.20 -16.00
N GLU A 250 2.83 22.15 -16.80
CA GLU A 250 4.05 21.94 -17.57
C GLU A 250 5.16 21.58 -16.58
N ILE A 251 5.55 20.30 -16.58
CA ILE A 251 6.80 19.87 -15.96
C ILE A 251 7.90 20.47 -16.84
N VAL A 252 8.36 21.66 -16.46
CA VAL A 252 9.57 22.25 -17.05
C VAL A 252 10.73 21.36 -16.61
N ASP A 253 11.21 20.55 -17.55
CA ASP A 253 12.39 19.70 -17.41
C ASP A 253 13.61 20.61 -17.24
N GLN A 254 13.89 21.06 -16.01
CA GLN A 254 15.14 21.70 -15.68
C GLN A 254 16.20 20.59 -15.51
N PRO A 255 17.28 20.59 -16.30
CA PRO A 255 18.34 19.61 -16.14
C PRO A 255 19.02 19.87 -14.79
N THR A 256 18.63 19.09 -13.79
CA THR A 256 19.26 19.11 -12.48
C THR A 256 20.58 18.35 -12.61
N SER A 257 21.67 19.09 -12.83
CA SER A 257 23.03 18.56 -12.78
C SER A 257 23.36 18.21 -11.33
N ILE A 258 22.97 17.01 -10.91
CA ILE A 258 23.51 16.40 -9.71
C ILE A 258 24.89 15.85 -10.09
N ALA A 259 25.92 16.63 -9.76
CA ALA A 259 27.29 16.13 -9.74
C ALA A 259 27.41 15.12 -8.59
N ALA A 260 27.23 13.83 -8.91
CA ALA A 260 27.67 12.74 -8.08
C ALA A 260 28.97 12.16 -8.68
N SER A 261 30.07 12.40 -7.98
CA SER A 261 31.31 11.65 -8.11
C SER A 261 31.35 10.61 -6.98
N ASP A 262 31.25 9.32 -7.29
CA ASP A 262 32.41 8.42 -7.21
C ASP A 262 32.09 6.99 -7.74
N GLN A 263 33.00 6.49 -8.59
CA GLN A 263 33.38 5.10 -8.89
C GLN A 263 32.31 3.97 -8.94
N GLY A 264 31.76 3.78 -10.14
CA GLY A 264 31.19 2.53 -10.66
C GLY A 264 31.25 2.61 -12.19
N ALA A 265 31.37 1.51 -12.92
CA ALA A 265 31.56 1.48 -14.37
C ALA A 265 30.71 2.54 -15.10
N ASN A 266 31.35 3.35 -15.97
CA ASN A 266 30.73 4.47 -16.65
C ASN A 266 29.71 3.96 -17.68
N ILE A 267 28.50 3.64 -17.22
CA ILE A 267 27.43 3.08 -18.03
C ILE A 267 26.82 4.17 -18.90
N ILE A 268 26.84 3.96 -20.21
CA ILE A 268 26.33 4.90 -21.21
C ILE A 268 25.09 4.30 -21.86
N TRP A 269 23.95 4.98 -21.76
CA TRP A 269 22.75 4.62 -22.52
C TRP A 269 22.89 5.09 -23.97
N LEU A 270 22.69 4.18 -24.92
CA LEU A 270 22.62 4.54 -26.34
C LEU A 270 21.25 5.20 -26.64
N SER A 271 21.23 6.12 -27.61
CA SER A 271 20.04 6.93 -27.91
C SER A 271 18.80 6.13 -28.32
N ASP A 272 19.01 4.96 -28.90
CA ASP A 272 17.98 4.01 -29.32
C ASP A 272 17.45 3.22 -28.10
N ALA A 273 18.32 2.82 -27.18
CA ALA A 273 17.94 2.23 -25.91
C ALA A 273 17.17 3.20 -25.01
N GLU A 274 17.53 4.49 -24.98
CA GLU A 274 16.77 5.51 -24.24
C GLU A 274 15.35 5.69 -24.82
N LYS A 275 15.23 5.70 -26.15
CA LYS A 275 13.92 5.74 -26.83
C LYS A 275 13.09 4.50 -26.51
N GLU A 276 13.73 3.34 -26.47
CA GLU A 276 13.07 2.08 -26.11
C GLU A 276 12.65 2.05 -24.63
N LEU A 277 13.48 2.56 -23.73
CA LEU A 277 13.15 2.72 -22.30
C LEU A 277 11.95 3.66 -22.10
N ARG A 278 11.85 4.74 -22.88
CA ARG A 278 10.68 5.64 -22.87
C ARG A 278 9.39 4.91 -23.28
N LYS A 279 9.48 3.80 -24.02
CA LYS A 279 8.31 2.94 -24.31
C LYS A 279 7.86 2.09 -23.11
N ILE A 280 8.54 2.14 -21.97
CA ILE A 280 8.07 1.49 -20.74
C ILE A 280 7.19 2.50 -19.98
N PRO A 281 5.99 2.12 -19.51
CA PRO A 281 5.10 3.02 -18.75
C PRO A 281 5.83 3.71 -17.60
N PHE A 282 5.54 4.99 -17.35
CA PHE A 282 6.34 5.82 -16.44
C PHE A 282 6.56 5.20 -15.05
N PHE A 283 5.52 4.55 -14.49
CA PHE A 283 5.53 3.94 -13.16
C PHE A 283 6.45 2.71 -13.03
N VAL A 284 6.71 1.97 -14.11
CA VAL A 284 7.68 0.85 -14.15
C VAL A 284 9.02 1.24 -14.78
N ARG A 285 9.10 2.40 -15.45
CA ARG A 285 10.29 2.86 -16.18
C ARG A 285 11.51 3.02 -15.28
N GLY A 286 11.33 3.59 -14.08
CA GLY A 286 12.42 3.76 -13.11
C GLY A 286 13.06 2.44 -12.69
N LYS A 287 12.25 1.41 -12.45
CA LYS A 287 12.74 0.05 -12.15
C LYS A 287 13.40 -0.59 -13.37
N ALA A 288 12.79 -0.47 -14.55
CA ALA A 288 13.36 -1.01 -15.77
C ALA A 288 14.76 -0.45 -16.03
N ARG A 289 14.94 0.87 -15.88
CA ARG A 289 16.24 1.54 -16.00
C ARG A 289 17.28 0.95 -15.04
N ARG A 290 16.94 0.89 -13.74
CA ARG A 290 17.86 0.39 -12.69
C ARG A 290 18.18 -1.09 -12.85
N ASN A 291 17.20 -1.91 -13.23
CA ASN A 291 17.43 -3.32 -13.53
C ASN A 291 18.38 -3.50 -14.73
N THR A 292 18.24 -2.68 -15.77
CA THR A 292 19.15 -2.72 -16.93
C THR A 292 20.55 -2.22 -16.58
N GLU A 293 20.68 -1.15 -15.79
CA GLU A 293 21.97 -0.66 -15.30
C GLU A 293 22.68 -1.69 -14.41
N LYS A 294 21.94 -2.35 -13.52
CA LYS A 294 22.46 -3.45 -12.70
C LYS A 294 22.87 -4.65 -13.55
N TYR A 295 22.02 -5.07 -14.49
CA TYR A 295 22.34 -6.16 -15.43
C TYR A 295 23.61 -5.87 -16.23
N ALA A 296 23.73 -4.65 -16.76
CA ALA A 296 24.90 -4.20 -17.50
C ALA A 296 26.17 -4.22 -16.63
N THR A 297 26.07 -3.76 -15.38
CA THR A 297 27.18 -3.82 -14.41
C THR A 297 27.61 -5.27 -14.16
N ASP A 298 26.66 -6.15 -13.86
CA ASP A 298 26.90 -7.56 -13.52
C ASP A 298 27.54 -8.34 -14.69
N HIS A 299 27.26 -7.92 -15.93
CA HIS A 299 27.78 -8.54 -17.16
C HIS A 299 28.97 -7.78 -17.77
N GLY A 300 29.47 -6.73 -17.10
CA GLY A 300 30.61 -5.94 -17.58
C GLY A 300 30.34 -5.13 -18.86
N VAL A 301 29.07 -4.83 -19.14
CA VAL A 301 28.64 -4.06 -20.32
C VAL A 301 28.64 -2.57 -19.97
N ALA A 302 29.48 -1.79 -20.66
CA ALA A 302 29.59 -0.34 -20.45
C ALA A 302 28.60 0.49 -21.28
N GLN A 303 28.03 -0.07 -22.35
CA GLN A 303 27.07 0.62 -23.22
C GLN A 303 25.76 -0.15 -23.25
N ILE A 304 24.68 0.47 -22.78
CA ILE A 304 23.34 -0.12 -22.81
C ILE A 304 22.74 0.11 -24.19
N SER A 305 22.65 -0.98 -24.96
CA SER A 305 21.92 -1.03 -26.23
C SER A 305 20.48 -1.51 -26.00
N ILE A 306 19.67 -1.49 -27.06
CA ILE A 306 18.33 -2.09 -27.06
C ILE A 306 18.40 -3.58 -26.67
N GLU A 307 19.43 -4.30 -27.12
CA GLU A 307 19.63 -5.71 -26.80
C GLU A 307 19.84 -5.91 -25.29
N THR A 308 20.73 -5.11 -24.68
CA THR A 308 20.98 -5.16 -23.22
C THR A 308 19.72 -4.87 -22.42
N LEU A 309 18.87 -3.94 -22.88
CA LEU A 309 17.57 -3.64 -22.27
C LEU A 309 16.63 -4.86 -22.30
N TYR A 310 16.54 -5.55 -23.43
CA TYR A 310 15.71 -6.75 -23.59
C TYR A 310 16.25 -7.96 -22.82
N GLU A 311 17.57 -8.16 -22.80
CA GLU A 311 18.22 -9.19 -22.00
C GLU A 311 17.99 -9.00 -20.50
N ALA A 312 18.13 -7.77 -20.01
CA ALA A 312 17.82 -7.42 -18.63
C ALA A 312 16.34 -7.71 -18.31
N LYS A 313 15.41 -7.33 -19.21
CA LYS A 313 13.98 -7.64 -19.06
C LYS A 313 13.74 -9.15 -18.93
N ALA A 314 14.37 -9.96 -19.78
CA ALA A 314 14.24 -11.41 -19.74
C ALA A 314 14.89 -12.05 -18.49
N HIS A 315 15.96 -11.44 -17.96
CA HIS A 315 16.62 -11.86 -16.73
C HIS A 315 15.74 -11.65 -15.49
N TYR A 316 15.12 -10.47 -15.38
CA TYR A 316 14.29 -10.08 -14.21
C TYR A 316 12.80 -10.45 -14.33
N ALA A 317 12.35 -11.00 -15.46
CA ALA A 317 11.00 -11.53 -15.64
C ALA A 317 10.84 -12.99 -15.17
N ARG A 318 11.91 -13.59 -14.61
CA ARG A 318 11.90 -14.95 -14.03
C ARG A 318 11.52 -14.94 -12.56
#